data_AF-A0A7S4PKG5-F1
#
_entry.id   AF-A0A7S4PKG5-F1
#
_cell.length_a   1.000
_cell.length_b   1.000
_cell.length_c   1.000
_cell.angle_alpha   90.00
_cell.angle_beta   90.00
_cell.angle_gamma   90.00
#
_symmetry.space_group_name_H-M   'P 1'
#
loop_
_entity.id
_entity.type
_entity.pdbx_description
1 polymer ?
#
loop_
_entity_poly.entity_id
_entity_poly.type
_entity_poly.pdbx_seq_one_letter_code
_entity_poly.pdbx_strand_id
1 'polypeptide(L)'
;IMEPEAWSNHAYYACTRIFASCLQDQMAQRFYNLVLLPRVIDDLKQNKRLNYHLYQALKKCCYKPAAFYKGIVLPICDSGSCTLREATVLSSVIKKVSIPVLHSSAALLRLAMSKVYTGSESIFIKTLLDKKYALP
;
A
#
# COMPACT_ATOMS: atom_id res chain seq x y z
N ILE A 1 -22.98 -10.38 5.30
CA ILE A 1 -22.61 -11.79 5.00
C ILE A 1 -21.15 -12.11 5.36
N MET A 2 -20.14 -11.31 5.02
CA MET A 2 -18.75 -11.60 5.45
C MET A 2 -18.11 -10.57 6.40
N GLU A 3 -18.76 -9.44 6.69
CA GLU A 3 -18.33 -8.40 7.68
C GLU A 3 -16.80 -8.25 7.83
N PRO A 4 -16.13 -7.63 6.84
CA PRO A 4 -14.66 -7.56 6.82
C PRO A 4 -14.06 -6.90 8.06
N GLU A 5 -14.79 -5.98 8.69
CA GLU A 5 -14.37 -5.25 9.90
C GLU A 5 -14.14 -6.19 11.10
N ALA A 6 -14.90 -7.26 11.20
CA ALA A 6 -14.81 -8.25 12.27
C ALA A 6 -13.71 -9.30 12.05
N TRP A 7 -12.97 -9.24 10.94
CA TRP A 7 -11.95 -10.23 10.63
C TRP A 7 -10.75 -10.15 11.59
N SER A 8 -10.21 -11.33 11.89
CA SER A 8 -8.92 -11.45 12.57
C SER A 8 -7.79 -11.04 11.62
N ASN A 9 -6.67 -10.55 12.18
CA ASN A 9 -5.50 -10.17 11.36
C ASN A 9 -4.96 -11.34 10.51
N HIS A 10 -5.18 -12.59 10.96
CA HIS A 10 -4.88 -13.81 10.21
C HIS A 10 -5.78 -13.98 8.98
N ALA A 11 -7.09 -13.73 9.14
CA ALA A 11 -8.05 -13.79 8.04
C ALA A 11 -7.72 -12.75 6.96
N TYR A 12 -7.36 -11.51 7.34
CA TYR A 12 -6.90 -10.51 6.38
C TYR A 12 -5.70 -11.00 5.55
N TYR A 13 -4.71 -11.63 6.19
CA TYR A 13 -3.56 -12.19 5.46
C TYR A 13 -3.98 -13.31 4.49
N ALA A 14 -4.80 -14.25 4.95
CA ALA A 14 -5.28 -15.36 4.13
C ALA A 14 -6.09 -14.88 2.92
N CYS A 15 -7.07 -13.99 3.14
CA CYS A 15 -7.89 -13.39 2.10
C CYS A 15 -7.05 -12.59 1.12
N THR A 16 -6.13 -11.75 1.60
CA THR A 16 -5.25 -10.96 0.74
C THR A 16 -4.39 -11.84 -0.15
N ARG A 17 -3.88 -12.96 0.36
CA ARG A 17 -3.11 -13.92 -0.44
C ARG A 17 -3.95 -14.52 -1.57
N ILE A 18 -5.19 -14.92 -1.28
CA ILE A 18 -6.12 -15.49 -2.29
C ILE A 18 -6.51 -14.42 -3.31
N PHE A 19 -6.85 -13.21 -2.86
CA PHE A 19 -7.28 -12.15 -3.76
C PHE A 19 -6.14 -11.61 -4.62
N ALA A 20 -4.92 -11.52 -4.10
CA ALA A 20 -3.75 -11.15 -4.88
C ALA A 20 -3.46 -12.16 -6.00
N SER A 21 -3.79 -13.45 -5.84
CA SER A 21 -3.58 -14.46 -6.88
C SER A 21 -4.76 -14.63 -7.84
N CYS A 22 -5.99 -14.55 -7.33
CA CYS A 22 -7.18 -14.96 -8.10
C CYS A 22 -7.91 -13.80 -8.77
N LEU A 23 -7.85 -12.58 -8.24
CA LEU A 23 -8.63 -11.46 -8.78
C LEU A 23 -7.92 -10.74 -9.93
N GLN A 24 -8.72 -10.18 -10.83
CA GLN A 24 -8.26 -9.18 -11.79
C GLN A 24 -7.81 -7.89 -11.08
N ASP A 25 -6.90 -7.14 -11.70
CA ASP A 25 -6.25 -5.98 -11.08
C ASP A 25 -7.25 -4.92 -10.61
N GLN A 26 -8.34 -4.69 -11.34
CA GLN A 26 -9.39 -3.75 -10.93
C GLN A 26 -10.13 -4.19 -9.67
N MET A 27 -10.42 -5.49 -9.55
CA MET A 27 -11.10 -6.04 -8.37
C MET A 27 -10.16 -6.11 -7.16
N ALA A 28 -8.89 -6.46 -7.39
CA ALA A 28 -7.86 -6.42 -6.36
C ALA A 28 -7.65 -4.99 -5.83
N GLN A 29 -7.64 -3.99 -6.72
CA GLN A 29 -7.55 -2.58 -6.32
C GLN A 29 -8.71 -2.19 -5.40
N ARG A 30 -9.95 -2.58 -5.74
CA ARG A 30 -11.13 -2.30 -4.90
C ARG A 30 -11.02 -2.96 -3.53
N PHE A 31 -10.59 -4.22 -3.48
CA PHE A 31 -10.35 -4.92 -2.22
C PHE A 31 -9.29 -4.21 -1.36
N TYR A 32 -8.16 -3.80 -1.96
CA TYR A 32 -7.11 -3.10 -1.24
C TYR A 32 -7.58 -1.76 -0.66
N ASN A 33 -8.33 -0.98 -1.44
CA ASN A 33 -8.80 0.34 -1.01
C ASN A 33 -9.93 0.27 0.02
N LEU A 34 -10.91 -0.63 -0.16
CA LEU A 34 -12.11 -0.66 0.66
C LEU A 34 -11.98 -1.54 1.91
N VAL A 35 -11.09 -2.54 1.91
CA VAL A 35 -11.02 -3.53 2.98
C VAL A 35 -9.67 -3.50 3.69
N LEU A 36 -8.57 -3.57 2.94
CA LEU A 36 -7.24 -3.69 3.56
C LEU A 36 -6.70 -2.35 4.09
N LEU A 37 -6.83 -1.28 3.30
CA LEU A 37 -6.31 0.04 3.65
C LEU A 37 -6.92 0.61 4.94
N PRO A 38 -8.27 0.61 5.14
CA PRO A 38 -8.87 1.10 6.38
C PRO A 38 -8.37 0.32 7.60
N ARG A 39 -8.30 -1.01 7.49
CA ARG A 39 -7.80 -1.86 8.59
C ARG A 39 -6.36 -1.56 8.97
N VAL A 40 -5.48 -1.32 8.00
CA VAL A 40 -4.07 -0.98 8.24
C VAL A 40 -3.97 0.37 8.96
N ILE A 41 -4.76 1.35 8.55
CA ILE A 41 -4.81 2.68 9.18
C ILE A 41 -5.31 2.55 10.63
N ASP A 42 -6.38 1.79 10.87
CA ASP A 42 -6.95 1.61 12.20
C ASP A 42 -5.97 0.90 13.15
N ASP A 43 -5.30 -0.15 12.70
CA ASP A 43 -4.29 -0.86 13.51
C ASP A 43 -3.10 0.05 13.84
N LEU A 44 -2.66 0.89 12.89
CA LEU A 44 -1.58 1.87 13.13
C LEU A 44 -1.98 2.97 14.11
N LYS A 45 -3.23 3.42 14.07
CA LYS A 45 -3.79 4.39 15.03
C LYS A 45 -3.89 3.80 16.43
N GLN A 46 -4.33 2.55 16.56
CA GLN A 46 -4.54 1.89 17.86
C GLN A 46 -3.22 1.40 18.49
N ASN A 47 -2.43 0.62 17.75
CA ASN A 47 -1.32 -0.15 18.30
C ASN A 47 0.05 0.53 18.14
N LYS A 48 0.13 1.70 17.47
CA LYS A 48 1.35 2.46 17.10
C LYS A 48 2.38 1.66 16.26
N ARG A 49 2.20 0.34 16.12
CA ARG A 49 3.00 -0.61 15.35
C ARG A 49 2.03 -1.52 14.61
N LEU A 50 2.32 -1.76 13.34
CA LEU A 50 1.48 -2.62 12.52
C LEU A 50 1.65 -4.09 12.93
N ASN A 51 0.54 -4.80 13.06
CA ASN A 51 0.53 -6.23 13.29
C ASN A 51 1.29 -6.99 12.18
N TYR A 52 2.01 -8.05 12.57
CA TYR A 52 2.81 -8.86 11.65
C TYR A 52 1.99 -9.43 10.47
N HIS A 53 0.77 -9.91 10.71
CA HIS A 53 -0.04 -10.51 9.64
C HIS A 53 -0.53 -9.47 8.62
N LEU A 54 -0.86 -8.26 9.09
CA LEU A 54 -1.21 -7.13 8.21
C LEU A 54 0.01 -6.68 7.40
N TYR A 55 1.19 -6.67 8.01
CA TYR A 55 2.43 -6.39 7.30
C TYR A 55 2.72 -7.43 6.20
N GLN A 56 2.52 -8.72 6.48
CA GLN A 56 2.64 -9.77 5.48
C GLN A 56 1.56 -9.66 4.39
N ALA A 57 0.35 -9.22 4.73
CA ALA A 57 -0.72 -8.97 3.77
C ALA A 57 -0.32 -7.86 2.78
N LEU A 58 0.24 -6.76 3.27
CA LEU A 58 0.77 -5.68 2.43
C LEU A 58 1.87 -6.18 1.48
N LYS A 59 2.81 -6.99 1.96
CA LYS A 59 3.83 -7.62 1.11
C LYS A 59 3.20 -8.49 0.01
N LYS A 60 2.11 -9.21 0.31
CA LYS A 60 1.38 -10.01 -0.69
C LYS A 60 0.62 -9.16 -1.70
N CYS A 61 0.15 -7.98 -1.32
CA CYS A 61 -0.49 -7.05 -2.26
C CYS A 61 0.46 -6.60 -3.36
N CYS A 62 1.76 -6.44 -3.05
CA CYS A 62 2.77 -6.00 -4.00
C CYS A 62 2.99 -6.97 -5.19
N TYR A 63 2.49 -8.20 -5.13
CA TYR A 63 2.50 -9.14 -6.28
C TYR A 63 1.60 -8.66 -7.42
N LYS A 64 0.64 -7.76 -7.15
CA LYS A 64 -0.12 -7.00 -8.15
C LYS A 64 0.22 -5.52 -8.04
N PRO A 65 1.34 -5.07 -8.63
CA PRO A 65 1.89 -3.74 -8.38
C PRO A 65 0.97 -2.61 -8.84
N ALA A 66 0.26 -2.77 -9.96
CA ALA A 66 -0.72 -1.78 -10.43
C ALA A 66 -1.87 -1.56 -9.43
N ALA A 67 -2.42 -2.66 -8.90
CA ALA A 67 -3.47 -2.62 -7.89
C ALA A 67 -2.96 -2.09 -6.56
N PHE A 68 -1.73 -2.44 -6.15
CA PHE A 68 -1.10 -1.94 -4.93
C PHE A 68 -0.93 -0.42 -4.94
N TYR A 69 -0.34 0.16 -5.99
CA TYR A 69 -0.14 1.61 -6.05
C TYR A 69 -1.47 2.35 -6.12
N LYS A 70 -2.41 1.92 -6.96
CA LYS A 70 -3.72 2.58 -7.12
C LYS A 70 -4.69 2.33 -5.97
N GLY A 71 -4.51 1.27 -5.20
CA GLY A 71 -5.41 0.85 -4.12
C GLY A 71 -4.91 1.17 -2.71
N ILE A 72 -3.61 1.43 -2.54
CA ILE A 72 -2.99 1.68 -1.22
C ILE A 72 -2.22 3.01 -1.24
N VAL A 73 -1.17 3.12 -2.05
CA VAL A 73 -0.21 4.24 -1.98
C VAL A 73 -0.80 5.56 -2.47
N LEU A 74 -1.45 5.58 -3.64
CA LEU A 74 -2.04 6.80 -4.16
C LEU A 74 -3.24 7.25 -3.30
N PRO A 75 -4.20 6.38 -2.91
CA PRO A 75 -5.31 6.78 -2.06
C PRO A 75 -4.87 7.34 -0.70
N ILE A 76 -3.82 6.79 -0.07
CA ILE A 76 -3.36 7.31 1.22
C ILE A 76 -2.76 8.71 1.08
N CYS A 77 -1.98 8.96 0.02
CA CYS A 77 -1.45 10.30 -0.27
C CYS A 77 -2.57 11.30 -0.62
N ASP A 78 -3.49 10.91 -1.52
CA ASP A 78 -4.61 11.75 -1.97
C ASP A 78 -5.60 12.07 -0.84
N SER A 79 -5.67 11.24 0.21
CA SER A 79 -6.56 11.47 1.36
C SER A 79 -6.20 12.73 2.18
N GLY A 80 -4.98 13.25 2.05
CA GLY A 80 -4.48 14.38 2.85
C GLY A 80 -4.30 14.10 4.35
N SER A 81 -4.69 12.91 4.83
CA SER A 81 -4.64 12.50 6.23
C SER A 81 -3.46 11.58 6.57
N CYS A 82 -2.60 11.30 5.58
CA CYS A 82 -1.47 10.37 5.75
C CYS A 82 -0.46 10.89 6.76
N THR A 83 -0.27 10.15 7.84
CA THR A 83 0.74 10.48 8.85
C THR A 83 2.14 9.99 8.44
N LEU A 84 3.18 10.63 8.96
CA LEU A 84 4.57 10.22 8.71
C LEU A 84 4.83 8.75 9.11
N ARG A 85 4.12 8.25 10.12
CA ARG A 85 4.24 6.85 10.59
C ARG A 85 3.65 5.86 9.59
N GLU A 86 2.45 6.15 9.08
CA GLU A 86 1.81 5.34 8.04
C GLU A 86 2.67 5.27 6.79
N ALA A 87 3.16 6.43 6.32
CA ALA A 87 4.08 6.51 5.19
C ALA A 87 5.35 5.70 5.44
N THR A 88 5.98 5.82 6.62
CA THR A 88 7.20 5.06 6.95
C THR A 88 6.97 3.55 6.90
N VAL A 89 5.84 3.07 7.42
CA VAL A 89 5.51 1.63 7.45
C VAL A 89 5.25 1.11 6.03
N LEU A 90 4.45 1.82 5.23
CA LEU A 90 4.15 1.43 3.84
C LEU A 90 5.40 1.51 2.95
N SER A 91 6.20 2.57 3.07
CA SER A 91 7.48 2.71 2.39
C SER A 91 8.46 1.58 2.73
N SER A 92 8.42 1.06 3.97
CA SER A 92 9.24 -0.10 4.34
C SER A 92 8.87 -1.38 3.56
N VAL A 93 7.60 -1.55 3.19
CA VAL A 93 7.12 -2.67 2.36
C VAL A 93 7.67 -2.52 0.95
N ILE A 94 7.53 -1.32 0.35
CA ILE A 94 8.05 -0.98 -0.98
C ILE A 94 9.57 -1.24 -1.03
N LYS A 95 10.31 -0.80 0.00
CA LYS A 95 11.75 -1.00 0.09
C LYS A 95 12.13 -2.49 0.07
N LYS A 96 11.37 -3.36 0.75
CA LYS A 96 11.67 -4.80 0.87
C LYS A 96 11.19 -5.65 -0.31
N VAL A 97 10.14 -5.25 -1.02
CA VAL A 97 9.60 -6.03 -2.15
C VAL A 97 10.21 -5.55 -3.47
N SER A 98 10.55 -6.48 -4.36
CA SER A 98 10.95 -6.12 -5.74
C SER A 98 9.70 -5.82 -6.56
N ILE A 99 9.59 -4.59 -7.06
CA ILE A 99 8.45 -4.12 -7.86
C ILE A 99 8.98 -3.77 -9.26
N PRO A 100 8.28 -4.16 -10.35
CA PRO A 100 8.70 -3.80 -11.70
C PRO A 100 8.86 -2.28 -11.89
N VAL A 101 9.87 -1.89 -12.67
CA VAL A 101 10.28 -0.49 -12.87
C VAL A 101 9.14 0.35 -13.44
N LEU A 102 8.46 -0.12 -14.49
CA LEU A 102 7.39 0.63 -15.16
C LEU A 102 6.28 1.09 -14.21
N HIS A 103 5.84 0.22 -13.30
CA HIS A 103 4.81 0.57 -12.31
C HIS A 103 5.34 1.54 -11.26
N SER A 104 6.60 1.38 -10.86
CA SER A 104 7.25 2.25 -9.88
C SER A 104 7.49 3.65 -10.45
N SER A 105 7.92 3.77 -11.71
CA SER A 105 8.10 5.04 -12.41
C SER A 105 6.76 5.76 -12.60
N ALA A 106 5.71 5.04 -13.00
CA ALA A 106 4.37 5.62 -13.11
C ALA A 106 3.85 6.13 -11.75
N ALA A 107 4.07 5.37 -10.67
CA ALA A 107 3.71 5.81 -9.33
C ALA A 107 4.51 7.03 -8.88
N LEU A 108 5.82 7.08 -9.16
CA LEU A 108 6.68 8.21 -8.85
C LEU A 108 6.22 9.48 -9.58
N LEU A 109 5.91 9.37 -10.88
CA LEU A 109 5.39 10.50 -11.66
C LEU A 109 4.06 11.00 -11.09
N ARG A 110 3.16 10.10 -10.70
CA ARG A 110 1.89 10.47 -10.06
C ARG A 110 2.09 11.20 -8.74
N LEU A 111 3.03 10.76 -7.91
CA LEU A 111 3.38 11.41 -6.64
C LEU A 111 4.06 12.77 -6.88
N ALA A 112 4.94 12.88 -7.88
CA ALA A 112 5.60 14.13 -8.23
C ALA A 112 4.65 15.18 -8.83
N MET A 113 3.58 14.74 -9.50
CA MET A 113 2.52 15.59 -10.04
C MET A 113 1.39 15.87 -9.04
N SER A 114 1.50 15.42 -7.78
CA SER A 114 0.51 15.70 -6.75
C SER A 114 0.39 17.20 -6.52
N LYS A 115 -0.84 17.72 -6.39
CA LYS A 115 -1.11 19.16 -6.27
C LYS A 115 -0.69 19.73 -4.91
N VAL A 116 -0.65 18.89 -3.87
CA VAL A 116 -0.36 19.30 -2.50
C VAL A 116 0.82 18.48 -2.00
N TYR A 117 1.99 19.10 -1.95
CA TYR A 117 3.18 18.43 -1.44
C TYR A 117 3.09 18.23 0.08
N THR A 118 3.19 16.97 0.52
CA THR A 118 3.20 16.62 1.94
C THR A 118 4.48 15.89 2.36
N GLY A 119 4.83 15.99 3.65
CA GLY A 119 5.98 15.27 4.20
C GLY A 119 5.86 13.75 4.03
N SER A 120 4.65 13.21 4.05
CA SER A 120 4.38 11.78 3.85
C SER A 120 4.68 11.32 2.42
N GLU A 121 4.33 12.11 1.41
CA GLU A 121 4.69 11.82 0.00
C GLU A 121 6.19 11.81 -0.22
N SER A 122 6.93 12.71 0.44
CA SER A 122 8.39 12.78 0.34
C SER A 122 9.07 11.47 0.76
N ILE A 123 8.50 10.76 1.74
CA ILE A 123 9.00 9.46 2.21
C ILE A 123 8.83 8.42 1.09
N PHE A 124 7.67 8.39 0.43
CA PHE A 124 7.42 7.47 -0.68
C PHE A 124 8.36 7.74 -1.86
N ILE A 125 8.47 9.00 -2.28
CA ILE A 125 9.36 9.43 -3.37
C ILE A 125 10.80 9.01 -3.06
N LYS A 126 11.29 9.32 -1.84
CA LYS A 126 12.62 8.90 -1.40
C LYS A 126 12.81 7.40 -1.50
N THR A 127 11.87 6.59 -1.01
CA THR A 127 12.00 5.12 -1.10
C THR A 127 11.97 4.58 -2.52
N LEU A 128 11.24 5.21 -3.44
CA LEU A 128 11.22 4.81 -4.85
C LEU A 128 12.54 5.17 -5.55
N LEU A 129 13.13 6.33 -5.23
CA LEU A 129 14.46 6.72 -5.71
C LEU A 129 15.57 5.83 -5.14
N ASP A 130 15.48 5.45 -3.86
CA ASP A 130 16.42 4.55 -3.19
C ASP A 130 16.49 3.15 -3.84
N LYS A 131 15.47 2.76 -4.63
CA LYS A 131 15.51 1.52 -5.42
C LYS A 131 16.52 1.56 -6.57
N LYS A 132 16.99 2.76 -6.96
CA LYS A 132 17.99 2.97 -8.02
C LYS A 132 17.61 2.27 -9.33
N TYR A 133 16.33 2.30 -9.68
CA TYR A 133 15.87 1.80 -10.98
C TYR A 133 16.34 2.72 -12.11
N ALA A 134 16.54 2.16 -13.30
CA ALA A 134 16.72 2.96 -14.51
C ALA A 134 15.38 3.64 -14.82
N LEU A 135 15.29 4.94 -14.52
CA LEU A 135 14.07 5.72 -14.76
C LEU A 135 13.97 6.07 -16.26
N PRO A 136 12.77 5.93 -16.86
CA PRO A 136 12.49 6.40 -18.21
C PRO A 136 12.36 7.92 -18.31
#